data_AF-A0A2D9QC90-F1
#
_entry.id   AF-A0A2D9QC90-F1
#
_cell.length_a   1.000
_cell.length_b   1.000
_cell.length_c   1.000
_cell.angle_alpha   90.00
_cell.angle_beta   90.00
_cell.angle_gamma   90.00
#
_symmetry.space_group_name_H-M   'P 1'
#
loop_
_entity.id
_entity.type
_entity.pdbx_description
1 polymer ?
#
loop_
_entity_poly.entity_id
_entity_poly.type
_entity_poly.pdbx_seq_one_letter_code
_entity_poly.pdbx_strand_id
1 'polypeptide(L)'
;MKKLLYILLFFVSCIGFAQNENLFNQGKELYKNGKYQQAINSWKKILDNGEHSAPLYFNLGNAAYKLNKIGPSIYYYEKALQLAPNDSDIKNNLAFAQNAKIDSIEPLPKTVFSKWYASIANLFSFNGWAVLAVSFSIALVVLFLLYYFAVGERRKRLLFSGATLAGIFLIAALSMAFLTFNDYTNQQSAIIFASEIEIKTEPTLGSNVAFVLHEGTKVEIEAQDGNWYKISLADGKDGWIPATELKQL
;
A
#
# COMPACT_ATOMS: atom_id res chain seq x y z
N MET A 1 8.46 -41.08 -15.04
CA MET A 1 9.42 -40.12 -15.65
C MET A 1 8.81 -39.26 -16.75
N LYS A 2 8.10 -39.82 -17.75
CA LYS A 2 7.48 -39.03 -18.83
C LYS A 2 6.45 -37.97 -18.36
N LYS A 3 5.68 -38.24 -17.29
CA LYS A 3 4.72 -37.29 -16.69
C LYS A 3 5.39 -36.09 -16.00
N LEU A 4 6.59 -36.26 -15.44
CA LEU A 4 7.40 -35.17 -14.86
C LEU A 4 7.95 -34.26 -15.96
N LEU A 5 8.30 -34.82 -17.12
CA LEU A 5 8.76 -34.08 -18.30
C LEU A 5 7.67 -33.13 -18.84
N TYR A 6 6.40 -33.57 -18.87
CA TYR A 6 5.28 -32.73 -19.31
C TYR A 6 4.97 -31.59 -18.34
N ILE A 7 5.10 -31.81 -17.03
CA ILE A 7 4.97 -30.75 -16.02
C ILE A 7 6.13 -29.75 -16.15
N LEU A 8 7.36 -30.24 -16.36
CA LEU A 8 8.53 -29.38 -16.57
C LEU A 8 8.40 -28.54 -17.86
N LEU A 9 7.93 -29.14 -18.96
CA LEU A 9 7.68 -28.46 -20.24
C LEU A 9 6.58 -27.39 -20.13
N PHE A 10 5.55 -27.63 -19.30
CA PHE A 10 4.50 -26.64 -19.02
C PHE A 10 5.01 -25.43 -18.23
N PHE A 11 6.01 -25.61 -17.35
CA PHE A 11 6.64 -24.50 -16.63
C PHE A 11 7.65 -23.72 -17.49
N VAL A 12 8.25 -24.35 -18.51
CA VAL A 12 9.23 -23.70 -19.40
C VAL A 12 8.57 -22.86 -20.51
N SER A 13 7.29 -23.10 -20.83
CA SER A 13 6.57 -22.35 -21.89
C SER A 13 6.16 -20.92 -21.53
N CYS A 14 6.45 -20.44 -20.32
CA CYS A 14 6.06 -19.11 -19.84
C CYS A 14 7.23 -18.10 -19.80
N ILE A 15 8.21 -18.22 -20.70
CA ILE A 15 9.24 -17.18 -20.85
C ILE A 15 8.70 -16.13 -21.84
N GLY A 16 7.79 -15.29 -21.36
CA GLY A 16 7.47 -14.05 -22.04
C GLY A 16 8.62 -13.07 -21.84
N PHE A 17 9.30 -12.67 -22.92
CA PHE A 17 10.20 -11.51 -22.86
C PHE A 17 9.33 -10.27 -22.66
N ALA A 18 9.52 -9.57 -21.55
CA ALA A 18 8.80 -8.33 -21.27
C ALA A 18 9.18 -7.26 -22.30
N GLN A 19 8.27 -6.90 -23.21
CA GLN A 19 8.49 -5.85 -24.22
C GLN A 19 8.84 -4.48 -23.61
N ASN A 20 8.54 -4.28 -22.33
CA ASN A 20 8.70 -3.01 -21.64
C ASN A 20 10.12 -2.72 -21.13
N GLU A 21 11.05 -3.69 -21.19
CA GLU A 21 12.46 -3.44 -20.81
C GLU A 21 13.09 -2.33 -21.67
N ASN A 22 12.73 -2.27 -22.95
CA ASN A 22 13.20 -1.22 -23.86
C ASN A 22 12.65 0.17 -23.46
N LEU A 23 11.34 0.29 -23.22
CA LEU A 23 10.72 1.54 -22.77
C LEU A 23 11.30 2.00 -21.42
N PHE A 24 11.56 1.06 -20.52
CA PHE A 24 12.12 1.34 -19.21
C PHE A 24 13.54 1.90 -19.32
N ASN A 25 14.39 1.24 -20.11
CA ASN A 25 15.77 1.67 -20.35
C ASN A 25 15.83 2.99 -21.14
N GLN A 26 14.93 3.19 -22.11
CA GLN A 26 14.78 4.47 -22.81
C GLN A 26 14.48 5.60 -21.82
N GLY A 27 13.54 5.38 -20.90
CA GLY A 27 13.24 6.37 -19.85
C GLY A 27 14.44 6.67 -18.96
N LYS A 28 15.23 5.66 -18.59
CA LYS A 28 16.48 5.84 -17.82
C LYS A 28 17.52 6.68 -18.57
N GLU A 29 17.71 6.42 -19.85
CA GLU A 29 18.63 7.21 -20.69
C GLU A 29 18.13 8.66 -20.86
N LEU A 30 16.83 8.86 -21.07
CA LEU A 30 16.24 10.20 -21.11
C LEU A 30 16.44 10.95 -19.79
N TYR A 31 16.23 10.27 -18.66
CA TYR A 31 16.43 10.82 -17.33
C TYR A 31 17.89 11.23 -17.10
N LYS A 32 18.84 10.34 -17.43
CA LYS A 32 20.28 10.60 -17.32
C LYS A 32 20.73 11.81 -18.15
N ASN A 33 20.07 12.03 -19.30
CA ASN A 33 20.29 13.17 -20.17
C ASN A 33 19.50 14.43 -19.76
N GLY A 34 18.88 14.46 -18.57
CA GLY A 34 18.12 15.60 -18.05
C GLY A 34 16.75 15.81 -18.71
N LYS A 35 16.32 14.91 -19.61
CA LYS A 35 15.04 15.01 -20.34
C LYS A 35 13.90 14.39 -19.52
N TYR A 36 13.66 14.91 -18.33
CA TYR A 36 12.76 14.31 -17.34
C TYR A 36 11.31 14.14 -17.82
N GLN A 37 10.74 15.14 -18.51
CA GLN A 37 9.36 15.02 -19.02
C GLN A 37 9.24 13.93 -20.10
N GLN A 38 10.28 13.74 -20.92
CA GLN A 38 10.30 12.67 -21.92
C GLN A 38 10.45 11.30 -21.24
N ALA A 39 11.30 11.21 -20.20
CA ALA A 39 11.42 9.99 -19.39
C ALA A 39 10.08 9.58 -18.77
N ILE A 40 9.34 10.54 -18.18
CA ILE A 40 7.98 10.32 -17.67
C ILE A 40 7.07 9.79 -18.77
N ASN A 41 7.09 10.42 -19.97
CA ASN A 41 6.23 9.97 -21.07
C ASN A 41 6.56 8.54 -21.53
N SER A 42 7.83 8.14 -21.57
CA SER A 42 8.24 6.76 -21.88
C SER A 42 7.78 5.77 -20.82
N TRP A 43 7.98 6.09 -19.54
CA TRP A 43 7.57 5.22 -18.43
C TRP A 43 6.05 5.15 -18.25
N LYS A 44 5.30 6.22 -18.55
CA LYS A 44 3.83 6.19 -18.50
C LYS A 44 3.24 5.20 -19.51
N LYS A 45 3.88 4.98 -20.67
CA LYS A 45 3.45 3.93 -21.61
C LYS A 45 3.49 2.52 -20.99
N ILE A 46 4.43 2.28 -20.08
CA ILE A 46 4.51 1.01 -19.34
C ILE A 46 3.31 0.89 -18.39
N LEU A 47 2.96 1.98 -17.69
CA LEU A 47 1.77 2.03 -16.85
C LEU A 47 0.48 1.86 -17.67
N ASP A 48 0.40 2.48 -18.85
CA ASP A 48 -0.76 2.40 -19.74
C ASP A 48 -0.96 0.95 -20.26
N ASN A 49 0.11 0.16 -20.32
CA ASN A 49 0.07 -1.29 -20.60
C ASN A 49 -0.32 -2.14 -19.38
N GLY A 50 -0.65 -1.52 -18.23
CA GLY A 50 -1.05 -2.21 -16.99
C GLY A 50 0.11 -2.80 -16.20
N GLU A 51 1.35 -2.46 -16.53
CA GLU A 51 2.53 -2.96 -15.81
C GLU A 51 2.94 -2.01 -14.68
N HIS A 52 2.99 -2.56 -13.46
CA HIS A 52 3.28 -1.85 -12.24
C HIS A 52 4.48 -2.46 -11.53
N SER A 53 5.43 -1.63 -11.10
CA SER A 53 6.58 -2.09 -10.31
C SER A 53 7.14 -0.97 -9.45
N ALA A 54 7.74 -1.32 -8.31
CA ALA A 54 8.37 -0.35 -7.43
C ALA A 54 9.45 0.50 -8.15
N PRO A 55 10.35 -0.08 -8.98
CA PRO A 55 11.34 0.70 -9.72
C PRO A 55 10.73 1.67 -10.75
N LEU A 56 9.64 1.28 -11.41
CA LEU A 56 8.94 2.15 -12.36
C LEU A 56 8.38 3.39 -11.67
N TYR A 57 7.66 3.18 -10.56
CA TYR A 57 7.11 4.27 -9.76
C TYR A 57 8.19 5.13 -9.12
N PHE A 58 9.24 4.53 -8.56
CA PHE A 58 10.38 5.27 -8.01
C PHE A 58 11.03 6.20 -9.05
N ASN A 59 11.24 5.71 -10.27
CA ASN A 59 11.82 6.51 -11.35
C ASN A 59 10.89 7.63 -11.84
N LEU A 60 9.58 7.37 -11.94
CA LEU A 60 8.57 8.39 -12.22
C LEU A 60 8.55 9.48 -11.13
N GLY A 61 8.66 9.09 -9.86
CA GLY A 61 8.78 9.99 -8.71
C GLY A 61 10.03 10.87 -8.83
N ASN A 62 11.20 10.26 -9.07
CA ASN A 62 12.46 10.99 -9.27
C ASN A 62 12.35 12.02 -10.41
N ALA A 63 11.78 11.64 -11.55
CA ALA A 63 11.64 12.55 -12.68
C ALA A 63 10.64 13.68 -12.41
N ALA A 64 9.52 13.39 -11.72
CA ALA A 64 8.57 14.41 -11.31
C ALA A 64 9.21 15.40 -10.32
N TYR A 65 9.98 14.90 -9.36
CA TYR A 65 10.73 15.73 -8.40
C TYR A 65 11.72 16.65 -9.12
N LYS A 66 12.47 16.14 -10.10
CA LYS A 66 13.40 16.95 -10.91
C LYS A 66 12.71 18.02 -11.77
N LEU A 67 11.42 17.88 -12.05
CA LEU A 67 10.59 18.89 -12.71
C LEU A 67 9.89 19.83 -11.71
N ASN A 68 10.19 19.74 -10.41
CA ASN A 68 9.52 20.47 -9.34
C ASN A 68 8.01 20.22 -9.28
N LYS A 69 7.56 19.03 -9.71
CA LYS A 69 6.16 18.58 -9.61
C LYS A 69 6.02 17.74 -8.35
N ILE A 70 5.82 18.41 -7.22
CA ILE A 70 5.89 17.79 -5.88
C ILE A 70 4.75 16.80 -5.66
N GLY A 71 3.51 17.14 -6.05
CA GLY A 71 2.36 16.25 -5.93
C GLY A 71 2.52 14.94 -6.70
N PRO A 72 2.79 14.99 -8.02
CA PRO A 72 3.08 13.79 -8.80
C PRO A 72 4.28 12.98 -8.27
N SER A 73 5.32 13.65 -7.75
CA SER A 73 6.47 12.97 -7.16
C SER A 73 6.07 12.14 -5.94
N ILE A 74 5.36 12.75 -4.99
CA ILE A 74 4.90 12.07 -3.76
C ILE A 74 3.98 10.91 -4.12
N TYR A 75 3.03 11.14 -5.04
CA TYR A 75 2.12 10.10 -5.53
C TYR A 75 2.87 8.85 -6.02
N TYR A 76 3.88 9.04 -6.89
CA TYR A 76 4.62 7.90 -7.41
C TYR A 76 5.52 7.24 -6.35
N TYR A 77 6.12 8.00 -5.44
CA TYR A 77 6.88 7.37 -4.34
C TYR A 77 5.99 6.58 -3.38
N GLU A 78 4.79 7.07 -3.05
CA GLU A 78 3.81 6.34 -2.23
C GLU A 78 3.38 5.03 -2.92
N LYS A 79 3.08 5.07 -4.24
CA LYS A 79 2.83 3.87 -5.04
C LYS A 79 4.02 2.90 -5.05
N ALA A 80 5.25 3.41 -5.13
CA ALA A 80 6.45 2.59 -5.06
C ALA A 80 6.58 1.92 -3.67
N LEU A 81 6.30 2.66 -2.60
CA LEU A 81 6.37 2.19 -1.23
C LEU A 81 5.33 1.11 -0.92
N GLN A 82 4.14 1.17 -1.51
CA GLN A 82 3.15 0.09 -1.41
C GLN A 82 3.67 -1.25 -1.96
N LEU A 83 4.49 -1.21 -3.02
CA LEU A 83 5.07 -2.39 -3.64
C LEU A 83 6.36 -2.85 -2.95
N ALA A 84 7.11 -1.93 -2.33
CA ALA A 84 8.36 -2.20 -1.64
C ALA A 84 8.43 -1.43 -0.30
N PRO A 85 7.66 -1.85 0.73
CA PRO A 85 7.46 -1.08 1.96
C PRO A 85 8.71 -0.96 2.84
N ASN A 86 9.75 -1.74 2.55
CA ASN A 86 11.01 -1.76 3.31
C ASN A 86 12.19 -1.15 2.54
N ASP A 87 11.96 -0.62 1.34
CA ASP A 87 13.00 0.00 0.54
C ASP A 87 13.41 1.36 1.15
N SER A 88 14.68 1.49 1.53
CA SER A 88 15.22 2.70 2.15
C SER A 88 15.30 3.87 1.19
N ASP A 89 15.57 3.62 -0.09
CA ASP A 89 15.75 4.68 -1.09
C ASP A 89 14.41 5.33 -1.41
N ILE A 90 13.35 4.52 -1.53
CA ILE A 90 11.98 5.02 -1.68
C ILE A 90 11.59 5.88 -0.46
N LYS A 91 11.83 5.39 0.76
CA LYS A 91 11.51 6.14 1.99
C LYS A 91 12.25 7.47 2.07
N ASN A 92 13.55 7.47 1.77
CA ASN A 92 14.37 8.68 1.82
C ASN A 92 13.92 9.70 0.77
N ASN A 93 13.67 9.27 -0.47
CA ASN A 93 13.22 10.17 -1.53
C ASN A 93 11.80 10.67 -1.33
N LEU A 94 10.91 9.85 -0.78
CA LEU A 94 9.59 10.29 -0.34
C LEU A 94 9.70 11.37 0.73
N ALA A 95 10.58 11.19 1.72
CA ALA A 95 10.80 12.19 2.76
C ALA A 95 11.34 13.51 2.19
N PHE A 96 12.27 13.47 1.23
CA PHE A 96 12.72 14.68 0.52
C PHE A 96 11.57 15.39 -0.20
N ALA A 97 10.72 14.64 -0.91
CA ALA A 97 9.55 15.20 -1.58
C ALA A 97 8.52 15.78 -0.60
N GLN A 98 8.28 15.09 0.53
CA GLN A 98 7.38 15.56 1.58
C GLN A 98 7.86 16.85 2.25
N ASN A 99 9.18 17.00 2.44
CA ASN A 99 9.78 18.22 2.98
C ASN A 99 9.71 19.42 2.01
N ALA A 100 9.46 19.17 0.72
CA ALA A 100 9.27 20.21 -0.29
C ALA A 100 7.81 20.68 -0.41
N LYS A 101 6.87 20.08 0.34
CA LYS A 101 5.47 20.52 0.37
C LYS A 101 5.32 21.87 1.05
N ILE A 102 4.29 22.60 0.65
CA ILE A 102 3.86 23.85 1.30
C ILE A 102 3.10 23.54 2.60
N ASP A 103 2.19 22.55 2.56
CA ASP A 103 1.34 22.24 3.70
C ASP A 103 2.08 21.41 4.76
N SER A 104 2.10 21.94 5.99
CA SER A 104 2.54 21.21 7.18
C SER A 104 1.32 20.81 8.01
N ILE A 105 0.89 19.56 7.86
CA ILE A 105 -0.25 18.98 8.59
C ILE A 105 0.30 18.08 9.68
N GLU A 106 0.20 18.52 10.93
CA GLU A 106 0.58 17.71 12.08
C GLU A 106 -0.52 16.68 12.38
N PRO A 107 -0.20 15.37 12.40
CA PRO A 107 -1.20 14.36 12.68
C PRO A 107 -1.67 14.46 14.13
N LEU A 108 -2.96 14.17 14.36
CA LEU A 108 -3.51 14.07 15.70
C LEU A 108 -2.68 13.12 16.58
N PRO A 109 -2.45 13.46 17.86
CA PRO A 109 -1.66 12.62 18.75
C PRO A 109 -2.32 11.26 18.90
N LYS A 110 -1.60 10.23 18.43
CA LYS A 110 -2.03 8.84 18.55
C LYS A 110 -2.03 8.40 20.01
N THR A 111 -3.13 7.79 20.46
CA THR A 111 -3.26 7.18 21.78
C THR A 111 -2.27 6.02 21.96
N VAL A 112 -1.93 5.67 23.20
CA VAL A 112 -1.02 4.53 23.49
C VAL A 112 -1.54 3.24 22.86
N PHE A 113 -2.85 2.99 22.94
CA PHE A 113 -3.48 1.81 22.32
C PHE A 113 -3.34 1.80 20.81
N SER A 114 -3.54 2.94 20.14
CA SER A 114 -3.39 3.02 18.67
C SER A 114 -1.94 2.80 18.23
N LYS A 115 -0.96 3.26 19.02
CA LYS A 115 0.47 2.99 18.77
C LYS A 115 0.79 1.50 18.93
N TRP A 116 0.32 0.88 20.02
CA TRP A 116 0.52 -0.55 20.27
C TRP A 116 -0.13 -1.42 19.19
N TYR A 117 -1.37 -1.09 18.82
CA TYR A 117 -2.05 -1.74 17.71
C TYR A 117 -1.26 -1.62 16.41
N ALA A 118 -0.82 -0.41 16.05
CA ALA A 118 -0.03 -0.19 14.83
C ALA A 118 1.29 -0.99 14.85
N SER A 119 1.97 -1.08 15.99
CA SER A 119 3.18 -1.89 16.12
C SER A 119 2.95 -3.37 15.84
N ILE A 120 1.81 -3.93 16.28
CA ILE A 120 1.45 -5.32 16.03
C ILE A 120 0.94 -5.51 14.62
N ALA A 121 -0.01 -4.67 14.19
CA ALA A 121 -0.60 -4.70 12.86
C ALA A 121 0.47 -4.70 11.77
N ASN A 122 1.51 -3.87 11.92
CA ASN A 122 2.60 -3.73 10.94
C ASN A 122 3.65 -4.85 10.97
N LEU A 123 3.55 -5.85 11.86
CA LEU A 123 4.45 -7.01 11.84
C LEU A 123 4.27 -7.84 10.56
N PHE A 124 3.03 -7.93 10.06
CA PHE A 124 2.67 -8.67 8.86
C PHE A 124 1.68 -7.86 8.03
N SER A 125 1.67 -8.06 6.71
CA SER A 125 0.54 -7.60 5.90
C SER A 125 -0.73 -8.38 6.26
N PHE A 126 -1.91 -7.91 5.85
CA PHE A 126 -3.17 -8.63 6.07
C PHE A 126 -3.11 -10.07 5.52
N ASN A 127 -2.45 -10.28 4.37
CA ASN A 127 -2.18 -11.61 3.82
C ASN A 127 -1.26 -12.45 4.71
N GLY A 128 -0.23 -11.83 5.31
CA GLY A 128 0.65 -12.51 6.26
C GLY A 128 -0.12 -12.99 7.50
N TRP A 129 -1.01 -12.16 8.05
CA TRP A 129 -1.91 -12.56 9.14
C TRP A 129 -2.86 -13.69 8.73
N ALA A 130 -3.41 -13.65 7.51
CA ALA A 130 -4.26 -14.71 6.98
C ALA A 130 -3.51 -16.05 6.81
N VAL A 131 -2.29 -16.02 6.28
CA VAL A 131 -1.43 -17.21 6.16
C VAL A 131 -1.10 -17.79 7.55
N LEU A 132 -0.82 -16.92 8.52
CA LEU A 132 -0.56 -17.34 9.89
C LEU A 132 -1.79 -18.02 10.51
N ALA A 133 -2.98 -17.48 10.29
CA ALA A 133 -4.24 -18.09 10.72
C ALA A 133 -4.43 -19.48 10.09
N VAL A 134 -4.26 -19.63 8.77
CA VAL A 134 -4.33 -20.95 8.10
C VAL A 134 -3.31 -21.92 8.69
N SER A 135 -2.08 -21.45 8.95
CA SER A 135 -1.01 -22.27 9.53
C SER A 135 -1.38 -22.78 10.93
N PHE A 136 -1.91 -21.92 11.80
CA PHE A 136 -2.39 -22.33 13.13
C PHE A 136 -3.63 -23.23 13.07
N SER A 137 -4.51 -23.04 12.08
CA SER A 137 -5.65 -23.94 11.86
C SER A 137 -5.18 -25.36 11.50
N ILE A 138 -4.19 -25.48 10.61
CA ILE A 138 -3.60 -26.78 10.25
C ILE A 138 -2.90 -27.39 11.48
N ALA A 139 -2.10 -26.61 12.20
CA ALA A 139 -1.42 -27.07 13.40
C ALA A 139 -2.40 -27.57 14.47
N LEU A 140 -3.53 -26.88 14.66
CA LEU A 140 -4.59 -27.27 15.59
C LEU A 140 -5.15 -28.65 15.22
N VAL A 141 -5.49 -28.88 13.95
CA VAL A 141 -6.00 -30.16 13.46
C VAL A 141 -4.96 -31.27 13.64
N VAL A 142 -3.71 -31.01 13.29
CA VAL A 142 -2.61 -31.99 13.47
C VAL A 142 -2.43 -32.35 14.94
N LEU A 143 -2.39 -31.35 15.84
CA LEU A 143 -2.24 -31.59 17.28
C LEU A 143 -3.43 -32.35 17.87
N PHE A 144 -4.64 -32.08 17.38
CA PHE A 144 -5.85 -32.81 17.77
C PHE A 144 -5.81 -34.27 17.30
N LEU A 145 -5.38 -34.53 16.06
CA LEU A 145 -5.18 -35.89 15.55
C LEU A 145 -4.09 -36.64 16.33
N LEU A 146 -2.96 -36.00 16.59
CA LEU A 146 -1.90 -36.58 17.41
C LEU A 146 -2.38 -36.87 18.83
N TYR A 147 -3.22 -36.00 19.42
CA TYR A 147 -3.83 -36.22 20.72
C TYR A 147 -4.73 -37.47 20.72
N TYR A 148 -5.52 -37.67 19.65
CA TYR A 148 -6.40 -38.83 19.51
C TYR A 148 -5.63 -40.16 19.53
N PHE A 149 -4.48 -40.23 18.85
CA PHE A 149 -3.64 -41.43 18.80
C PHE A 149 -2.62 -41.54 19.94
N ALA A 150 -2.46 -40.51 20.78
CA ALA A 150 -1.45 -40.51 21.83
C ALA A 150 -1.79 -41.49 22.96
N VAL A 151 -0.80 -42.29 23.35
CA VAL A 151 -0.86 -43.16 24.54
C VAL A 151 0.02 -42.54 25.64
N GLY A 152 -0.50 -42.52 26.87
CA GLY A 152 0.18 -41.97 28.05
C GLY A 152 -0.23 -40.53 28.40
N GLU A 153 -0.41 -40.28 29.70
CA GLU A 153 -0.98 -39.04 30.23
C GLU A 153 -0.15 -37.79 29.92
N ARG A 154 1.18 -37.89 30.06
CA ARG A 154 2.08 -36.75 29.83
C ARG A 154 2.03 -36.24 28.39
N ARG A 155 2.00 -37.16 27.41
CA ARG A 155 1.91 -36.80 25.98
C ARG A 155 0.55 -36.19 25.65
N LYS A 156 -0.55 -36.78 26.13
CA LYS A 156 -1.91 -36.23 25.96
C LYS A 156 -2.02 -34.81 26.53
N ARG A 157 -1.47 -34.56 27.73
CA ARG A 157 -1.49 -33.23 28.35
C ARG A 157 -0.72 -32.21 27.51
N LEU A 158 0.48 -32.55 27.04
CA LEU A 158 1.28 -31.64 26.20
C LEU A 158 0.57 -31.32 24.87
N LEU A 159 0.01 -32.32 24.20
CA LEU A 159 -0.71 -32.13 22.93
C LEU A 159 -1.98 -31.31 23.11
N PHE A 160 -2.73 -31.55 24.19
CA PHE A 160 -3.93 -30.77 24.51
C PHE A 160 -3.60 -29.30 24.82
N SER A 161 -2.58 -29.05 25.67
CA SER A 161 -2.11 -27.70 25.95
C SER A 161 -1.59 -27.01 24.68
N GLY A 162 -0.85 -27.73 23.82
CA GLY A 162 -0.39 -27.23 22.53
C GLY A 162 -1.54 -26.88 21.58
N ALA A 163 -2.56 -27.74 21.47
CA ALA A 163 -3.75 -27.49 20.67
C ALA A 163 -4.52 -26.26 21.19
N THR A 164 -4.67 -26.13 22.51
CA THR A 164 -5.31 -24.96 23.12
C THR A 164 -4.55 -23.67 22.78
N LEU A 165 -3.22 -23.69 22.88
CA LEU A 165 -2.38 -22.55 22.53
C LEU A 165 -2.46 -22.21 21.04
N ALA A 166 -2.43 -23.21 20.16
CA ALA A 166 -2.63 -23.02 18.72
C ALA A 166 -4.01 -22.42 18.41
N GLY A 167 -5.06 -22.82 19.14
CA GLY A 167 -6.40 -22.22 19.03
C GLY A 167 -6.44 -20.75 19.43
N ILE A 168 -5.76 -20.36 20.51
CA ILE A 168 -5.66 -18.94 20.93
C ILE A 168 -4.93 -18.12 19.85
N PHE A 169 -3.81 -18.62 19.34
CA PHE A 169 -3.07 -17.94 18.28
C PHE A 169 -3.84 -17.88 16.96
N LEU A 170 -4.63 -18.91 16.63
CA LEU A 170 -5.54 -18.90 15.49
C LEU A 170 -6.55 -17.75 15.61
N ILE A 171 -7.25 -17.64 16.75
CA ILE A 171 -8.24 -16.59 16.97
C ILE A 171 -7.60 -15.21 16.90
N ALA A 172 -6.41 -15.04 17.49
CA ALA A 172 -5.67 -13.79 17.45
C ALA A 172 -5.25 -13.42 16.00
N ALA A 173 -4.70 -14.38 15.25
CA ALA A 173 -4.30 -14.17 13.86
C ALA A 173 -5.51 -13.86 12.95
N LEU A 174 -6.64 -14.54 13.13
CA LEU A 174 -7.88 -14.25 12.41
C LEU A 174 -8.40 -12.85 12.73
N SER A 175 -8.42 -12.47 14.01
CA SER A 175 -8.84 -11.14 14.44
C SER A 175 -7.95 -10.06 13.83
N MET A 176 -6.62 -10.25 13.86
CA MET A 176 -5.68 -9.32 13.24
C MET A 176 -5.83 -9.26 11.72
N ALA A 177 -6.06 -10.39 11.04
CA ALA A 177 -6.32 -10.41 9.60
C ALA A 177 -7.57 -9.58 9.25
N PHE A 178 -8.65 -9.72 10.03
CA PHE A 178 -9.87 -8.96 9.82
C PHE A 178 -9.68 -7.45 10.09
N LEU A 179 -9.04 -7.09 11.22
CA LEU A 179 -8.79 -5.70 11.57
C LEU A 179 -7.90 -5.00 10.52
N THR A 180 -6.79 -5.65 10.12
CA THR A 180 -5.87 -5.09 9.11
C THR A 180 -6.48 -5.04 7.71
N PHE A 181 -7.37 -5.98 7.36
CA PHE A 181 -8.12 -5.93 6.11
C PHE A 181 -9.14 -4.78 6.11
N ASN A 182 -9.83 -4.57 7.23
CA ASN A 182 -10.76 -3.46 7.40
C ASN A 182 -10.03 -2.11 7.33
N ASP A 183 -8.86 -2.00 7.97
CA ASP A 183 -8.01 -0.80 7.86
C ASP A 183 -7.59 -0.54 6.42
N TYR A 184 -7.15 -1.58 5.70
CA TYR A 184 -6.76 -1.47 4.29
C TYR A 184 -7.93 -1.04 3.39
N THR A 185 -9.14 -1.56 3.64
CA THR A 185 -10.32 -1.25 2.82
C THR A 185 -10.84 0.17 3.08
N ASN A 186 -10.75 0.63 4.33
CA ASN A 186 -11.25 1.94 4.74
C ASN A 186 -10.24 3.08 4.52
N GLN A 187 -8.93 2.79 4.45
CA GLN A 187 -7.89 3.79 4.17
C GLN A 187 -7.72 3.98 2.66
N GLN A 188 -8.69 4.65 2.04
CA GLN A 188 -8.55 5.12 0.65
C GLN A 188 -7.81 6.45 0.62
N SER A 189 -6.48 6.39 0.66
CA SER A 189 -5.67 7.59 0.57
C SER A 189 -5.58 8.13 -0.85
N ALA A 190 -5.45 9.44 -0.98
CA ALA A 190 -5.16 10.13 -2.24
C ALA A 190 -4.14 11.25 -2.04
N ILE A 191 -3.51 11.66 -3.15
CA ILE A 191 -2.60 12.81 -3.20
C ILE A 191 -3.23 13.90 -4.03
N ILE A 192 -3.19 15.14 -3.55
CA ILE A 192 -3.64 16.34 -4.28
C ILE A 192 -2.62 16.68 -5.38
N PHE A 193 -3.13 16.93 -6.60
CA PHE A 193 -2.33 17.29 -7.78
C PHE A 193 -2.45 18.77 -8.15
N ALA A 194 -3.51 19.45 -7.70
CA ALA A 194 -3.67 20.88 -7.88
C ALA A 194 -2.59 21.65 -7.13
N SER A 195 -1.98 22.66 -7.76
CA SER A 195 -0.96 23.49 -7.11
C SER A 195 -1.49 24.19 -5.85
N GLU A 196 -2.72 24.68 -5.93
CA GLU A 196 -3.48 25.28 -4.84
C GLU A 196 -4.97 25.01 -5.08
N ILE A 197 -5.70 24.59 -4.05
CA ILE A 197 -7.13 24.27 -4.15
C ILE A 197 -7.88 24.63 -2.87
N GLU A 198 -9.02 25.29 -3.04
CA GLU A 198 -9.98 25.57 -1.97
C GLU A 198 -10.81 24.33 -1.65
N ILE A 199 -10.74 23.88 -0.40
CA ILE A 199 -11.59 22.81 0.12
C ILE A 199 -12.90 23.41 0.60
N LYS A 200 -14.03 22.83 0.16
CA LYS A 200 -15.37 23.35 0.42
C LYS A 200 -16.01 22.65 1.63
N THR A 201 -16.88 23.35 2.35
CA THR A 201 -17.66 22.73 3.46
C THR A 201 -18.74 21.76 2.97
N GLU A 202 -19.25 21.97 1.76
CA GLU A 202 -20.27 21.16 1.10
C GLU A 202 -19.84 20.83 -0.35
N PRO A 203 -20.37 19.76 -0.99
CA PRO A 203 -20.02 19.36 -2.36
C PRO A 203 -20.63 20.26 -3.45
N THR A 204 -20.52 21.57 -3.29
CA THR A 204 -21.04 22.56 -4.23
C THR A 204 -20.05 23.71 -4.45
N LEU A 205 -20.01 24.25 -5.67
CA LEU A 205 -19.08 25.34 -6.02
C LEU A 205 -19.33 26.63 -5.25
N GLY A 206 -20.59 26.89 -4.87
CA GLY A 206 -21.00 28.08 -4.11
C GLY A 206 -20.85 27.95 -2.60
N SER A 207 -20.41 26.79 -2.10
CA SER A 207 -20.19 26.56 -0.68
C SER A 207 -19.05 27.42 -0.13
N ASN A 208 -19.11 27.70 1.18
CA ASN A 208 -18.02 28.33 1.91
C ASN A 208 -16.73 27.50 1.80
N VAL A 209 -15.60 28.21 1.82
CA VAL A 209 -14.27 27.61 1.86
C VAL A 209 -13.95 27.24 3.30
N ALA A 210 -13.63 25.97 3.53
CA ALA A 210 -13.19 25.45 4.83
C ALA A 210 -11.72 25.80 5.09
N PHE A 211 -10.85 25.50 4.12
CA PHE A 211 -9.41 25.75 4.13
C PHE A 211 -8.83 25.55 2.72
N VAL A 212 -7.55 25.87 2.54
CA VAL A 212 -6.83 25.72 1.27
C VAL A 212 -5.74 24.66 1.43
N LEU A 213 -5.56 23.83 0.41
CA LEU A 213 -4.50 22.82 0.32
C LEU A 213 -3.68 23.00 -0.96
N HIS A 214 -2.49 22.41 -0.98
CA HIS A 214 -1.55 22.46 -2.09
C HIS A 214 -1.17 21.05 -2.56
N GLU A 215 -0.46 20.99 -3.69
CA GLU A 215 -0.05 19.72 -4.29
C GLU A 215 0.81 18.90 -3.32
N GLY A 216 0.67 17.57 -3.39
CA GLY A 216 1.43 16.65 -2.55
C GLY A 216 0.84 16.42 -1.17
N THR A 217 -0.19 17.16 -0.78
CA THR A 217 -0.93 16.85 0.45
C THR A 217 -1.65 15.52 0.32
N LYS A 218 -1.40 14.64 1.29
CA LYS A 218 -2.03 13.33 1.41
C LYS A 218 -3.31 13.48 2.22
N VAL A 219 -4.39 12.93 1.70
CA VAL A 219 -5.74 13.00 2.25
C VAL A 219 -6.34 11.60 2.28
N GLU A 220 -7.24 11.34 3.21
CA GLU A 220 -8.06 10.12 3.21
C GLU A 220 -9.43 10.43 2.61
N ILE A 221 -9.92 9.58 1.71
CA ILE A 221 -11.26 9.71 1.13
C ILE A 221 -12.27 9.00 2.03
N GLU A 222 -13.27 9.74 2.49
CA GLU A 222 -14.31 9.22 3.39
C GLU A 222 -15.61 8.87 2.64
N ALA A 223 -15.95 9.66 1.63
CA ALA A 223 -17.18 9.50 0.87
C ALA A 223 -17.05 10.12 -0.52
N GLN A 224 -17.94 9.73 -1.42
CA GLN A 224 -18.09 10.32 -2.75
C GLN A 224 -19.53 10.78 -2.95
N ASP A 225 -19.70 12.00 -3.47
CA ASP A 225 -20.98 12.53 -3.92
C ASP A 225 -20.82 13.11 -5.33
N GLY A 226 -21.30 12.37 -6.33
CA GLY A 226 -21.08 12.69 -7.74
C GLY A 226 -19.59 12.85 -8.08
N ASN A 227 -19.21 14.07 -8.47
CA ASN A 227 -17.84 14.44 -8.83
C ASN A 227 -17.02 15.02 -7.67
N TRP A 228 -17.51 14.91 -6.43
CA TRP A 228 -16.84 15.40 -5.23
C TRP A 228 -16.44 14.23 -4.34
N TYR A 229 -15.26 14.34 -3.75
CA TYR A 229 -14.84 13.49 -2.64
C TYR A 229 -14.90 14.28 -1.34
N LYS A 230 -15.47 13.66 -0.30
CA LYS A 230 -15.25 14.09 1.07
C LYS A 230 -13.91 13.54 1.51
N ILE A 231 -13.02 14.42 1.94
CA ILE A 231 -11.69 14.09 2.40
C ILE A 231 -11.50 14.45 3.86
N SER A 232 -10.62 13.73 4.54
CA SER A 232 -10.11 14.12 5.86
C SER A 232 -8.59 14.16 5.90
N LEU A 233 -8.10 15.08 6.74
CA LEU A 233 -6.70 15.33 7.00
C LEU A 233 -6.24 14.61 8.25
N ALA A 234 -4.93 14.45 8.38
CA ALA A 234 -4.33 13.83 9.56
C ALA A 234 -4.55 14.64 10.86
N ASP A 235 -4.82 15.95 10.75
CA ASP A 235 -5.18 16.83 11.89
C ASP A 235 -6.68 16.74 12.27
N GLY A 236 -7.45 15.92 11.55
CA GLY A 236 -8.88 15.67 11.80
C GLY A 236 -9.83 16.66 11.10
N LYS A 237 -9.33 17.65 10.36
CA LYS A 237 -10.20 18.50 9.52
C LYS A 237 -10.72 17.72 8.33
N ASP A 238 -11.93 18.04 7.90
CA ASP A 238 -12.55 17.45 6.74
C ASP A 238 -13.14 18.50 5.80
N GLY A 239 -13.46 18.08 4.58
CA GLY A 239 -14.11 18.93 3.59
C GLY A 239 -14.25 18.24 2.24
N TRP A 240 -14.75 18.99 1.27
CA TRP A 240 -15.07 18.48 -0.06
C TRP A 240 -14.14 19.06 -1.11
N ILE A 241 -13.69 18.18 -2.00
CA ILE A 241 -12.78 18.51 -3.11
C ILE A 241 -13.30 17.87 -4.41
N PRO A 242 -13.16 18.53 -5.58
CA PRO A 242 -13.48 17.90 -6.85
C PRO A 242 -12.58 16.70 -7.13
N ALA A 243 -13.16 15.61 -7.63
CA ALA A 243 -12.48 14.35 -7.89
C ALA A 243 -11.34 14.46 -8.92
N THR A 244 -11.34 15.49 -9.77
CA THR A 244 -10.30 15.74 -10.77
C THR A 244 -8.98 16.24 -10.18
N GLU A 245 -9.01 16.81 -8.98
CA GLU A 245 -7.86 17.49 -8.36
C GLU A 245 -6.98 16.56 -7.51
N LEU A 246 -7.37 15.29 -7.38
CA LEU A 246 -6.63 14.30 -6.62
C LEU A 246 -6.44 12.99 -7.39
N LYS A 247 -5.48 12.18 -6.94
CA LYS A 247 -5.32 10.80 -7.40
C LYS A 247 -5.22 9.83 -6.24
N GLN A 248 -6.04 8.80 -6.30
CA GLN A 248 -6.06 7.69 -5.35
C GLN A 248 -4.79 6.86 -5.43
N LEU A 249 -4.28 6.48 -4.26
CA LEU A 249 -3.11 5.62 -4.11
C LEU A 249 -3.43 4.15 -4.36
#